data_AF-A0A9P0PVT2-F1
#
_entry.id   AF-A0A9P0PVT2-F1
#
_cell.length_a   1.000
_cell.length_b   1.000
_cell.length_c   1.000
_cell.angle_alpha   90.00
_cell.angle_beta   90.00
_cell.angle_gamma   90.00
#
_symmetry.space_group_name_H-M   'P 1'
#
loop_
_entity.id
_entity.type
_entity.pdbx_description
1 polymer ?
#
loop_
_entity_poly.entity_id
_entity_poly.type
_entity_poly.pdbx_seq_one_letter_code
_entity_poly.pdbx_strand_id
1 'polypeptide(L)'
;MSKIQWQNFDTVGDQSPYITAITTHLKTTVPIIRDNLSHSRKYFTKFCIKFVDSFIPKFIQSIYKCKPIKSEGAEQLLLDTHMLKTVLLNLPSIASQINHPAPAAYTKVVTKGLTKAEMILKVVMTPADPPKNFVEQYKMLLPDCHLTEFYKVLEMKCVKRQEQAVLVELFKSYK
;
A
#
# COMPACT_ATOMS: atom_id res chain seq x y z
N MET A 1 19.40 -5.87 -2.94
CA MET A 1 18.38 -5.51 -3.95
C MET A 1 18.71 -4.15 -4.52
N SER A 2 18.67 -4.00 -5.85
CA SER A 2 18.99 -2.76 -6.55
C SER A 2 17.84 -1.75 -6.44
N LYS A 3 18.18 -0.48 -6.20
CA LYS A 3 17.22 0.63 -6.15
C LYS A 3 16.56 0.80 -7.53
N ILE A 4 15.24 0.72 -7.59
CA ILE A 4 14.47 0.98 -8.82
C ILE A 4 14.30 2.50 -9.01
N GLN A 5 14.56 2.99 -10.21
CA GLN A 5 14.26 4.37 -10.60
C GLN A 5 12.84 4.44 -11.17
N TRP A 6 11.84 4.66 -10.30
CA TRP A 6 10.41 4.68 -10.67
C TRP A 6 10.01 5.77 -11.69
N GLN A 7 10.88 6.75 -11.91
CA GLN A 7 10.70 7.77 -12.95
C GLN A 7 10.98 7.25 -14.37
N ASN A 8 11.92 6.31 -14.50
CA ASN A 8 12.38 5.74 -15.77
C ASN A 8 11.87 4.30 -15.93
N PHE A 9 10.72 4.01 -15.33
CA PHE A 9 10.13 2.68 -15.36
C PHE A 9 9.20 2.60 -16.56
N ASP A 10 9.55 1.77 -17.54
CA ASP A 10 8.92 1.79 -18.86
C ASP A 10 8.08 0.53 -19.17
N THR A 11 8.15 -0.52 -18.36
CA THR A 11 7.44 -1.78 -18.64
C THR A 11 6.78 -2.33 -17.38
N VAL A 12 5.45 -2.28 -17.36
CA VAL A 12 4.63 -2.96 -16.36
C VAL A 12 4.64 -4.45 -16.66
N GLY A 13 4.88 -5.25 -15.62
CA GLY A 13 4.89 -6.71 -15.72
C GLY A 13 4.21 -7.35 -14.51
N ASP A 14 4.64 -8.56 -14.17
CA ASP A 14 4.18 -9.25 -12.97
C ASP A 14 4.70 -8.58 -11.68
N GLN A 15 4.36 -9.14 -10.53
CA GLN A 15 4.84 -8.65 -9.23
C GLN A 15 6.36 -8.47 -9.22
N SER A 16 6.84 -7.42 -8.58
CA SER A 16 8.27 -7.14 -8.52
C SER A 16 9.05 -8.19 -7.71
N PRO A 17 10.38 -8.24 -7.88
CA PRO A 17 11.25 -9.06 -7.04
C PRO A 17 11.13 -8.74 -5.54
N TYR A 18 10.76 -7.51 -5.18
CA TYR A 18 10.51 -7.11 -3.79
C TYR A 18 9.32 -7.85 -3.20
N ILE A 19 8.18 -7.89 -3.91
CA ILE A 19 6.99 -8.62 -3.48
C ILE A 19 7.24 -10.12 -3.47
N THR A 20 7.99 -10.63 -4.45
CA THR A 20 8.41 -12.03 -4.50
C THR A 20 9.23 -12.40 -3.26
N ALA A 21 10.25 -11.61 -2.91
CA ALA A 21 11.08 -11.84 -1.73
C ALA A 21 10.26 -11.80 -0.42
N ILE A 22 9.39 -10.79 -0.26
CA ILE A 22 8.50 -10.69 0.91
C ILE A 22 7.63 -11.95 1.00
N THR A 23 7.00 -12.34 -0.11
CA THR A 23 6.13 -13.52 -0.15
C THR A 23 6.88 -14.79 0.23
N THR A 24 8.10 -14.98 -0.28
CA THR A 24 8.96 -16.12 0.07
C THR A 24 9.28 -16.13 1.55
N HIS A 25 9.70 -15.00 2.14
CA HIS A 25 9.98 -14.92 3.58
C HIS A 25 8.75 -15.21 4.44
N LEU A 26 7.56 -14.75 4.04
CA LEU A 26 6.32 -15.05 4.75
C LEU A 26 5.99 -16.54 4.65
N LYS A 27 6.12 -17.15 3.46
CA LYS A 27 5.87 -18.58 3.24
C LYS A 27 6.81 -19.49 4.03
N THR A 28 8.06 -19.07 4.28
CA THR A 28 9.01 -19.86 5.06
C THR A 28 8.89 -19.63 6.56
N THR A 29 8.59 -18.41 7.00
CA THR A 29 8.66 -18.04 8.43
C THR A 29 7.33 -18.24 9.16
N VAL A 30 6.21 -17.88 8.53
CA VAL A 30 4.89 -17.90 9.19
C VAL A 30 4.45 -19.30 9.61
N PRO A 31 4.67 -20.37 8.80
CA PRO A 31 4.34 -21.73 9.23
C PRO A 31 5.11 -22.14 10.49
N ILE A 32 6.41 -21.83 10.56
CA ILE A 32 7.23 -22.13 11.74
C ILE A 32 6.64 -21.44 12.98
N ILE A 33 6.26 -20.16 12.88
CA ILE A 33 5.65 -19.43 14.00
C ILE A 33 4.29 -20.04 14.39
N ARG A 34 3.47 -20.42 13.40
CA ARG A 34 2.17 -21.07 13.65
C ARG A 34 2.34 -22.38 14.42
N ASP A 35 3.28 -23.21 14.01
CA ASP A 35 3.48 -24.55 14.59
C ASP A 35 3.98 -24.44 16.04
N ASN A 36 4.84 -23.45 16.33
CA ASN A 36 5.29 -23.11 17.69
C ASN A 36 4.19 -22.48 18.56
N LEU A 37 3.09 -21.99 17.96
CA LEU A 37 1.92 -21.44 18.67
C LEU A 37 0.68 -22.36 18.57
N SER A 38 0.88 -23.61 18.14
CA SER A 38 -0.18 -24.58 17.84
C SER A 38 -1.09 -24.90 19.04
N HIS A 39 -0.56 -24.85 20.26
CA HIS A 39 -1.33 -25.03 21.49
C HIS A 39 -2.45 -24.00 21.68
N SER A 40 -2.38 -22.84 21.01
CA SER A 40 -3.44 -21.84 21.09
C SER A 40 -3.58 -20.98 19.84
N ARG A 41 -4.61 -21.29 19.04
CA ARG A 41 -4.97 -20.52 17.83
C ARG A 41 -5.16 -19.02 18.08
N LYS A 42 -5.60 -18.63 19.28
CA LYS A 42 -5.74 -17.22 19.67
C LYS A 42 -4.40 -16.47 19.68
N TYR A 43 -3.30 -17.14 20.06
CA TYR A 43 -1.98 -16.51 20.08
C TYR A 43 -1.43 -16.30 18.68
N PHE A 44 -1.58 -17.30 17.80
CA PHE A 44 -1.20 -17.14 16.40
C PHE A 44 -2.03 -16.05 15.69
N THR A 45 -3.35 -16.02 15.93
CA THR A 45 -4.22 -14.94 15.44
C THR A 45 -3.72 -13.56 15.92
N LYS A 46 -3.39 -13.43 17.20
CA LYS A 46 -2.88 -12.18 17.78
C LYS A 46 -1.53 -11.79 17.18
N PHE A 47 -0.65 -12.75 16.92
CA PHE A 47 0.60 -12.53 16.19
C PHE A 47 0.34 -11.96 14.79
N CYS A 48 -0.53 -12.59 13.99
CA CYS A 48 -0.84 -12.11 12.64
C CYS A 48 -1.36 -10.67 12.65
N ILE A 49 -2.29 -10.35 13.56
CA ILE A 49 -2.83 -8.98 13.71
C ILE A 49 -1.70 -8.00 14.05
N LYS A 50 -0.88 -8.30 15.06
CA LYS A 50 0.23 -7.42 15.46
C LYS A 50 1.28 -7.25 14.38
N PHE A 51 1.53 -8.30 13.59
CA PHE A 51 2.42 -8.23 12.44
C PHE A 51 1.90 -7.23 11.40
N VAL A 52 0.65 -7.38 10.95
CA VAL A 52 0.10 -6.47 9.91
C VAL A 52 -0.10 -5.04 10.42
N ASP A 53 -0.48 -4.87 11.69
CA ASP A 53 -0.56 -3.55 12.34
C ASP A 53 0.79 -2.81 12.32
N SER A 54 1.91 -3.54 12.43
CA SER A 54 3.25 -2.95 12.37
C SER A 54 3.79 -2.82 10.94
N PHE A 55 3.49 -3.81 10.09
CA PHE A 55 4.06 -3.93 8.76
C PHE A 55 3.42 -2.96 7.76
N ILE A 56 2.09 -2.85 7.74
CA ILE A 56 1.38 -2.06 6.73
C ILE A 56 1.74 -0.57 6.79
N PRO A 57 1.81 0.08 7.98
CA PRO A 57 2.25 1.48 8.05
C PRO A 57 3.66 1.70 7.49
N LYS A 58 4.59 0.76 7.73
CA LYS A 58 5.97 0.82 7.19
C LYS A 58 6.00 0.64 5.68
N PHE A 59 5.14 -0.23 5.15
CA PHE A 59 4.98 -0.40 3.70
C PHE A 59 4.45 0.88 3.04
N ILE A 60 3.40 1.50 3.59
CA ILE A 60 2.87 2.78 3.11
C ILE A 60 3.93 3.89 3.19
N GLN A 61 4.70 3.95 4.27
CA GLN A 61 5.81 4.90 4.39
C GLN A 61 6.89 4.66 3.33
N SER A 62 7.10 3.41 2.92
CA SER A 62 8.04 3.07 1.85
C SER A 62 7.50 3.48 0.48
N ILE A 63 6.19 3.34 0.24
CA ILE A 63 5.52 3.86 -0.97
C ILE A 63 5.72 5.38 -1.08
N TYR A 64 5.50 6.15 -0.01
CA TYR A 64 5.72 7.60 -0.03
C TYR A 64 7.17 8.01 -0.32
N LYS A 65 8.14 7.10 -0.16
CA LYS A 65 9.56 7.32 -0.50
C LYS A 65 9.88 6.97 -1.96
N CYS A 66 8.98 6.28 -2.67
CA CYS A 66 9.06 6.13 -4.11
C CYS A 66 8.70 7.49 -4.73
N LYS A 67 9.69 8.32 -5.01
CA LYS A 67 9.50 9.61 -5.66
C LYS A 67 10.75 10.05 -6.42
N PRO A 68 10.60 10.69 -7.59
CA PRO A 68 9.36 10.85 -8.34
C PRO A 68 8.91 9.54 -9.01
N ILE A 69 7.62 9.42 -9.34
CA ILE A 69 7.03 8.25 -10.02
C ILE A 69 6.31 8.71 -11.30
N LYS A 70 6.53 8.01 -12.41
CA LYS A 70 5.77 8.16 -13.66
C LYS A 70 4.53 7.23 -13.64
N SER A 71 3.59 7.39 -14.58
CA SER A 71 2.36 6.60 -14.65
C SER A 71 2.61 5.09 -14.62
N GLU A 72 3.54 4.59 -15.44
CA GLU A 72 3.86 3.16 -15.54
C GLU A 72 4.49 2.61 -14.25
N GLY A 73 5.36 3.40 -13.61
CA GLY A 73 5.92 3.04 -12.29
C GLY A 73 4.86 3.01 -11.19
N ALA A 74 3.88 3.91 -11.23
CA ALA A 74 2.77 3.93 -10.30
C ALA A 74 1.82 2.74 -10.51
N GLU A 75 1.60 2.35 -11.76
CA GLU A 75 0.84 1.15 -12.13
C GLU A 75 1.51 -0.12 -11.62
N GLN A 76 2.83 -0.28 -11.82
CA GLN A 76 3.57 -1.41 -11.27
C GLN A 76 3.50 -1.47 -9.73
N LEU A 77 3.66 -0.34 -9.05
CA LEU A 77 3.53 -0.27 -7.59
C LEU A 77 2.11 -0.63 -7.13
N LEU A 78 1.09 -0.31 -7.93
CA LEU A 78 -0.29 -0.66 -7.63
C LEU A 78 -0.50 -2.17 -7.74
N LEU A 79 0.03 -2.81 -8.78
CA LEU A 79 0.03 -4.28 -8.93
C LEU A 79 0.76 -4.94 -7.76
N ASP A 80 1.95 -4.46 -7.42
CA ASP A 80 2.74 -4.94 -6.29
C ASP A 80 1.97 -4.86 -4.97
N THR A 81 1.28 -3.72 -4.75
CA THR A 81 0.44 -3.50 -3.57
C THR A 81 -0.73 -4.47 -3.53
N HIS A 82 -1.37 -4.70 -4.67
CA HIS A 82 -2.47 -5.65 -4.78
C HIS A 82 -2.02 -7.08 -4.47
N MET A 83 -0.88 -7.50 -5.03
CA MET A 83 -0.31 -8.82 -4.76
C MET A 83 0.10 -8.99 -3.30
N LEU A 84 0.66 -7.96 -2.68
CA LEU A 84 0.94 -7.99 -1.24
C LEU A 84 -0.34 -8.11 -0.40
N LYS A 85 -1.42 -7.42 -0.80
CA LYS A 85 -2.73 -7.51 -0.15
C LYS A 85 -3.28 -8.94 -0.20
N THR A 86 -3.20 -9.62 -1.33
CA THR A 86 -3.69 -11.01 -1.46
C THR A 86 -2.86 -11.98 -0.61
N VAL A 87 -1.54 -11.81 -0.57
CA VAL A 87 -0.65 -12.61 0.29
C VAL A 87 -0.96 -12.38 1.76
N LEU A 88 -1.13 -11.12 2.18
CA LEU A 88 -1.44 -10.80 3.57
C LEU A 88 -2.84 -11.28 3.99
N LEU A 89 -3.86 -11.20 3.12
CA LEU A 89 -5.18 -11.74 3.45
C LEU A 89 -5.15 -13.25 3.71
N ASN A 90 -4.26 -13.97 3.02
CA ASN A 90 -4.07 -15.42 3.18
C ASN A 90 -3.02 -15.79 4.24
N LEU A 91 -2.32 -14.81 4.84
CA LEU A 91 -1.23 -15.04 5.79
C LEU A 91 -1.58 -16.00 6.93
N PRO A 92 -2.75 -15.92 7.59
CA PRO A 92 -3.07 -16.83 8.69
C PRO A 92 -3.20 -18.29 8.26
N SER A 93 -3.45 -18.53 6.97
CA SER A 93 -3.67 -19.87 6.40
C SER A 93 -2.52 -20.30 5.49
N ILE A 94 -1.44 -19.52 5.41
CA ILE A 94 -0.32 -19.79 4.51
C ILE A 94 0.33 -21.13 4.84
N ALA A 95 0.38 -22.04 3.86
CA ALA A 95 0.83 -23.43 4.04
C ALA A 95 0.14 -24.16 5.21
N SER A 96 -1.10 -23.80 5.55
CA SER A 96 -1.92 -24.56 6.49
C SER A 96 -2.54 -25.76 5.77
N GLN A 97 -2.49 -26.94 6.37
CA GLN A 97 -3.23 -28.10 5.87
C GLN A 97 -4.75 -27.94 6.10
N ILE A 98 -5.13 -27.10 7.06
CA ILE A 98 -6.53 -26.84 7.40
C ILE A 98 -6.89 -25.43 6.91
N ASN A 99 -7.81 -25.36 5.95
CA ASN A 99 -8.32 -24.10 5.43
C ASN A 99 -9.35 -23.50 6.37
N HIS A 100 -8.88 -22.74 7.34
CA HIS A 100 -9.74 -21.86 8.12
C HIS A 100 -9.75 -20.45 7.54
N PRO A 101 -10.91 -19.77 7.54
CA PRO A 101 -10.96 -18.36 7.18
C PRO A 101 -10.17 -17.52 8.19
N ALA A 102 -9.50 -16.50 7.66
CA ALA A 102 -8.83 -15.51 8.49
C ALA A 102 -9.86 -14.76 9.36
N PRO A 103 -9.52 -14.42 10.61
CA PRO A 103 -10.44 -13.68 11.49
C PRO A 103 -10.88 -12.34 10.88
N ALA A 104 -12.16 -11.97 11.02
CA ALA A 104 -12.70 -10.74 10.45
C ALA A 104 -11.96 -9.47 10.91
N ALA A 105 -11.51 -9.44 12.17
CA ALA A 105 -10.70 -8.34 12.69
C ALA A 105 -9.36 -8.21 11.94
N TYR A 106 -8.74 -9.34 11.59
CA TYR A 106 -7.49 -9.36 10.82
C TYR A 106 -7.71 -8.88 9.38
N THR A 107 -8.69 -9.45 8.69
CA THR A 107 -8.97 -9.08 7.29
C THR A 107 -9.38 -7.61 7.16
N LYS A 108 -10.11 -7.06 8.14
CA LYS A 108 -10.46 -5.64 8.19
C LYS A 108 -9.22 -4.74 8.25
N VAL A 109 -8.22 -5.08 9.05
CA VAL A 109 -6.95 -4.32 9.15
C VAL A 109 -6.20 -4.35 7.82
N VAL A 110 -6.01 -5.55 7.25
CA VAL A 110 -5.30 -5.72 5.97
C VAL A 110 -5.99 -4.96 4.86
N THR A 111 -7.30 -5.15 4.70
CA THR A 111 -8.09 -4.48 3.67
C THR A 111 -8.04 -2.97 3.84
N LYS A 112 -8.29 -2.43 5.03
CA LYS A 112 -8.27 -0.97 5.25
C LYS A 112 -6.90 -0.38 4.89
N GLY A 113 -5.82 -1.00 5.37
CA GLY A 113 -4.47 -0.48 5.18
C GLY A 113 -3.98 -0.56 3.74
N LEU A 114 -4.13 -1.72 3.09
CA LEU A 114 -3.66 -1.91 1.71
C LEU A 114 -4.57 -1.20 0.70
N THR A 115 -5.88 -1.10 0.94
CA THR A 115 -6.76 -0.26 0.11
C THR A 115 -6.33 1.20 0.15
N LYS A 116 -5.92 1.72 1.31
CA LYS A 116 -5.35 3.08 1.39
C LYS A 116 -4.09 3.22 0.52
N ALA A 117 -3.20 2.22 0.54
CA ALA A 117 -2.01 2.20 -0.31
C ALA A 117 -2.38 2.18 -1.82
N GLU A 118 -3.34 1.36 -2.21
CA GLU A 118 -3.88 1.29 -3.57
C GLU A 118 -4.45 2.66 -4.00
N MET A 119 -5.22 3.33 -3.12
CA MET A 119 -5.80 4.65 -3.42
C MET A 119 -4.74 5.75 -3.56
N ILE A 120 -3.68 5.74 -2.75
CA ILE A 120 -2.54 6.67 -2.89
C ILE A 120 -1.94 6.55 -4.29
N LEU A 121 -1.68 5.32 -4.75
CA LEU A 121 -1.07 5.08 -6.05
C LEU A 121 -2.01 5.45 -7.20
N LYS A 122 -3.33 5.21 -7.07
CA LYS A 122 -4.34 5.67 -8.04
C LYS A 122 -4.34 7.19 -8.20
N VAL A 123 -4.30 7.94 -7.10
CA VAL A 123 -4.21 9.41 -7.14
C VAL A 123 -2.88 9.87 -7.77
N VAL A 124 -1.78 9.15 -7.52
CA VAL A 124 -0.49 9.42 -8.19
C VAL A 124 -0.58 9.22 -9.71
N MET A 125 -1.49 8.42 -10.22
CA MET A 125 -1.76 8.28 -11.67
C MET A 125 -2.76 9.31 -12.21
N THR A 126 -3.65 9.88 -11.38
CA THR A 126 -4.63 10.89 -11.82
C THR A 126 -3.96 12.17 -12.34
N PRO A 127 -4.34 12.72 -13.51
CA PRO A 127 -3.81 14.01 -13.98
C PRO A 127 -4.01 15.16 -12.96
N ALA A 128 -2.99 15.99 -12.75
CA ALA A 128 -3.07 17.13 -11.83
C ALA A 128 -3.82 18.34 -12.44
N ASP A 129 -3.99 18.35 -13.76
CA ASP A 129 -4.74 19.35 -14.52
C ASP A 129 -6.03 18.72 -15.07
N PRO A 130 -7.22 19.33 -14.88
CA PRO A 130 -7.46 20.58 -14.15
C PRO A 130 -7.39 20.41 -12.62
N PRO A 131 -6.86 21.41 -11.87
CA PRO A 131 -6.63 21.32 -10.41
C PRO A 131 -7.85 20.93 -9.57
N LYS A 132 -9.05 21.41 -9.93
CA LYS A 132 -10.29 21.10 -9.22
C LYS A 132 -10.62 19.61 -9.26
N ASN A 133 -10.57 19.02 -10.46
CA ASN A 133 -10.86 17.60 -10.65
C ASN A 133 -9.86 16.72 -9.90
N PHE A 134 -8.58 17.10 -9.88
CA PHE A 134 -7.57 16.37 -9.11
C PHE A 134 -7.88 16.37 -7.61
N VAL A 135 -8.23 17.54 -7.04
CA VAL A 135 -8.56 17.65 -5.61
C VAL A 135 -9.85 16.88 -5.28
N GLU A 136 -10.87 16.95 -6.13
CA GLU A 136 -12.10 16.17 -5.99
C GLU A 136 -11.82 14.66 -5.97
N GLN A 137 -11.04 14.15 -6.94
CA GLN A 137 -10.67 12.74 -6.98
C GLN A 137 -9.81 12.33 -5.78
N TYR A 138 -8.88 13.20 -5.34
CA TYR A 138 -8.10 12.95 -4.13
C TYR A 138 -9.02 12.75 -2.93
N LYS A 139 -9.97 13.66 -2.69
CA LYS A 139 -10.88 13.62 -1.55
C LYS A 139 -11.83 12.42 -1.61
N MET A 140 -12.28 12.05 -2.79
CA MET A 140 -13.12 10.86 -2.99
C MET A 140 -12.36 9.56 -2.64
N LEU A 141 -11.10 9.44 -3.07
CA LEU A 141 -10.31 8.22 -2.86
C LEU A 141 -9.63 8.17 -1.48
N LEU A 142 -9.34 9.32 -0.87
CA LEU A 142 -8.62 9.47 0.39
C LEU A 142 -9.31 10.48 1.33
N PRO A 143 -10.55 10.21 1.78
CA PRO A 143 -11.36 11.16 2.53
C PRO A 143 -10.74 11.54 3.90
N ASP A 144 -10.05 10.60 4.54
CA ASP A 144 -9.47 10.79 5.87
C ASP A 144 -8.05 11.41 5.86
N CYS A 145 -7.52 11.81 4.69
CA CYS A 145 -6.14 12.30 4.59
C CYS A 145 -6.02 13.80 4.86
N HIS A 146 -4.96 14.18 5.57
CA HIS A 146 -4.67 15.56 5.92
C HIS A 146 -3.69 16.21 4.93
N LEU A 147 -3.44 17.51 5.13
CA LEU A 147 -2.58 18.30 4.25
C LEU A 147 -1.16 17.72 4.12
N THR A 148 -0.62 17.12 5.18
CA THR A 148 0.70 16.47 5.18
C THR A 148 0.75 15.29 4.19
N GLU A 149 -0.29 14.45 4.14
CA GLU A 149 -0.41 13.36 3.19
C GLU A 149 -0.66 13.86 1.77
N PHE A 150 -1.38 14.96 1.62
CA PHE A 150 -1.58 15.62 0.32
C PHE A 150 -0.24 16.06 -0.28
N TYR A 151 0.60 16.75 0.50
CA TYR A 151 1.95 17.14 0.06
C TYR A 151 2.80 15.94 -0.37
N LYS A 152 2.80 14.83 0.39
CA LYS A 152 3.54 13.62 0.01
C LYS A 152 3.12 13.10 -1.36
N VAL A 153 1.82 13.12 -1.69
CA VAL A 153 1.32 12.69 -2.99
C VAL A 153 1.75 13.66 -4.10
N LEU A 154 1.70 14.97 -3.87
CA LEU A 154 2.20 15.96 -4.84
C LEU A 154 3.70 15.80 -5.12
N GLU A 155 4.49 15.46 -4.09
CA GLU A 155 5.92 15.15 -4.24
C GLU A 155 6.16 13.85 -5.03
N MET A 156 5.37 12.80 -4.79
CA MET A 156 5.44 11.55 -5.57
C MET A 156 5.21 11.81 -7.06
N LYS A 157 4.27 12.69 -7.39
CA LYS A 157 3.93 13.11 -8.76
C LYS A 157 4.90 14.13 -9.36
N CYS A 158 5.85 14.66 -8.59
CA CYS A 158 6.74 15.75 -9.00
C CYS A 158 6.00 17.04 -9.45
N VAL A 159 4.88 17.38 -8.81
CA VAL A 159 4.13 18.62 -9.12
C VAL A 159 4.99 19.85 -8.78
N LYS A 160 5.03 20.85 -9.68
CA LYS A 160 5.85 22.05 -9.47
C LYS A 160 5.34 22.88 -8.29
N ARG A 161 6.25 23.52 -7.54
CA ARG A 161 5.90 24.31 -6.34
C ARG A 161 4.80 25.36 -6.58
N GLN A 162 4.79 26.02 -7.73
CA GLN A 162 3.77 27.01 -8.10
C GLN A 162 2.37 26.37 -8.23
N GLU A 163 2.29 25.22 -8.92
CA GLU A 163 1.04 24.45 -9.08
C GLU A 163 0.59 23.83 -7.74
N GLN A 164 1.53 23.43 -6.88
CA GLN A 164 1.20 22.93 -5.54
C GLN A 164 0.46 23.97 -4.69
N ALA A 165 0.81 25.26 -4.79
CA ALA A 165 0.14 26.31 -4.03
C ALA A 165 -1.36 26.36 -4.35
N VAL A 166 -1.70 26.33 -5.64
CA VAL A 166 -3.08 26.32 -6.14
C VAL A 166 -3.83 25.07 -5.67
N LEU A 167 -3.21 23.90 -5.80
CA LEU A 167 -3.81 22.62 -5.39
C LEU A 167 -4.06 22.57 -3.87
N VAL A 168 -3.15 23.11 -3.08
CA VAL A 168 -3.26 23.15 -1.62
C VAL A 168 -4.37 24.11 -1.17
N GLU A 169 -4.50 25.27 -1.81
CA GLU A 169 -5.61 26.19 -1.53
C GLU A 169 -6.96 25.54 -1.83
N LEU A 170 -7.08 24.90 -3.00
CA LEU A 170 -8.29 24.15 -3.36
C LEU A 170 -8.57 23.03 -2.35
N PHE A 171 -7.56 22.24 -1.97
CA PHE A 171 -7.70 21.17 -0.98
C PHE A 171 -8.19 21.66 0.39
N LYS A 172 -7.75 22.84 0.82
CA LYS A 172 -8.21 23.48 2.08
C LYS A 172 -9.63 24.04 1.98
N SER A 173 -10.02 24.52 0.79
CA SER A 173 -11.35 25.06 0.54
C SER A 173 -12.43 23.98 0.37
N TYR A 174 -12.01 22.76 0.05
CA TYR A 174 -12.88 21.61 -0.15
C TYR A 174 -13.46 21.14 1.19
N LYS A 175 -14.76 21.35 1.39
CA LYS A 175 -15.52 20.94 2.58
C LYS A 175 -15.88 19.45 2.52
#